data_AF-A0AA96W8E2-F1
#
_entry.id   AF-A0AA96W8E2-F1
#
_cell.length_a   1.000
_cell.length_b   1.000
_cell.length_c   1.000
_cell.angle_alpha   90.00
_cell.angle_beta   90.00
_cell.angle_gamma   90.00
#
_symmetry.space_group_name_H-M   'P 1'
#
loop_
_entity.id
_entity.type
_entity.pdbx_description
1 polymer ?
#
loop_
_entity_poly.entity_id
_entity_poly.type
_entity_poly.pdbx_seq_one_letter_code
_entity_poly.pdbx_strand_id
1 'polypeptide(L)'
;MYNEPTGGWIMALLAIVLALWTYRVSKKIETAHEKEFESIEFLDQTYWCLNQEESHFMLRLRKLLEMVKEDSFGILYENKEPQVVLLPINEFYRLKAIEEHLEDMEIAKIIEERINTRDKKEPHPLEDFDTLRAKIYEKHPSKENQDE
;
A
#
# COMPACT_ATOMS: atom_id res chain seq x y z
N MET A 1 -42.11 27.23 -47.81
CA MET A 1 -42.70 27.07 -46.46
C MET A 1 -41.65 26.47 -45.55
N TYR A 2 -40.88 27.32 -44.87
CA TYR A 2 -40.21 27.06 -43.60
C TYR A 2 -39.94 28.45 -43.01
N ASN A 3 -40.97 29.02 -42.40
CA ASN A 3 -40.82 29.98 -41.31
C ASN A 3 -40.25 29.15 -40.15
N GLU A 4 -39.19 29.54 -39.43
CA GLU A 4 -39.16 30.66 -38.49
C GLU A 4 -37.72 31.23 -38.31
N PRO A 5 -37.53 32.56 -38.20
CA PRO A 5 -36.23 33.17 -37.92
C PRO A 5 -35.88 33.26 -36.41
N THR A 6 -36.68 32.66 -35.53
CA THR A 6 -36.61 32.85 -34.06
C THR A 6 -35.72 31.82 -33.34
N GLY A 7 -35.53 30.62 -33.89
CA GLY A 7 -34.77 29.55 -33.23
C GLY A 7 -33.25 29.67 -33.28
N GLY A 8 -32.69 30.30 -34.32
CA GLY A 8 -31.24 30.40 -34.53
C GLY A 8 -30.52 31.21 -33.44
N TRP A 9 -31.14 32.31 -33.01
CA TRP A 9 -30.61 33.14 -31.91
C TRP A 9 -30.66 32.42 -30.58
N ILE A 10 -31.71 31.61 -30.33
CA ILE A 10 -31.82 30.79 -29.11
C ILE A 10 -30.73 29.73 -29.07
N MET A 11 -30.45 29.06 -30.20
CA MET A 11 -29.37 28.08 -30.30
C MET A 11 -27.98 28.72 -30.13
N ALA A 12 -27.78 29.91 -30.68
CA ALA A 12 -26.55 30.68 -30.47
C ALA A 12 -26.36 31.08 -29.01
N LEU A 13 -27.43 31.52 -28.34
CA LEU A 13 -27.41 31.88 -26.92
C LEU A 13 -27.14 30.66 -26.03
N LEU A 14 -27.75 29.51 -26.34
CA LEU A 14 -27.47 28.22 -25.70
C LEU A 14 -26.00 27.81 -25.89
N ALA A 15 -25.47 27.93 -27.11
CA ALA A 15 -24.08 27.60 -27.41
C ALA A 15 -23.11 28.50 -26.63
N ILE A 16 -23.40 29.80 -26.51
CA ILE A 16 -22.58 30.75 -25.72
C ILE A 16 -22.65 30.40 -24.23
N VAL A 17 -23.83 30.07 -23.70
CA VAL A 17 -23.99 29.66 -22.30
C VAL A 17 -23.24 28.36 -22.03
N LEU A 18 -23.32 27.37 -22.93
CA LEU A 18 -22.56 26.12 -22.85
C LEU A 18 -21.05 26.36 -22.92
N ALA A 19 -20.58 27.23 -23.82
CA ALA A 19 -19.17 27.59 -23.94
C ALA A 19 -18.66 28.29 -22.68
N LEU A 20 -19.44 29.22 -22.11
CA LEU A 20 -19.11 29.88 -20.84
C LEU A 20 -19.13 28.90 -19.66
N TRP A 21 -20.08 27.97 -19.64
CA TRP A 21 -20.19 26.96 -18.59
C TRP A 21 -19.01 25.98 -18.64
N THR A 22 -18.70 25.45 -19.83
CA THR A 22 -17.55 24.56 -20.06
C THR A 22 -16.23 25.27 -19.75
N TYR A 23 -16.05 26.52 -20.16
CA TYR A 23 -14.88 27.33 -19.78
C TYR A 23 -14.76 27.49 -18.25
N ARG A 24 -15.88 27.78 -17.57
CA ARG A 24 -15.87 27.95 -16.11
C ARG A 24 -15.58 26.64 -15.37
N VAL A 25 -16.10 25.52 -15.85
CA VAL A 25 -15.80 24.17 -15.33
C VAL A 25 -14.33 23.83 -15.57
N SER A 26 -13.82 24.06 -16.79
CA SER A 26 -12.43 23.83 -17.15
C SER A 26 -11.48 24.63 -16.26
N LYS A 27 -11.76 25.93 -16.08
CA LYS A 27 -10.93 26.80 -15.24
C LYS A 27 -10.93 26.36 -13.77
N LYS A 28 -12.07 25.88 -13.25
CA LYS A 28 -12.13 25.31 -11.90
C LYS A 28 -11.26 24.06 -11.75
N ILE A 29 -11.31 23.16 -12.74
CA ILE A 29 -10.47 21.95 -12.76
C ILE A 29 -8.99 22.33 -12.80
N GLU A 30 -8.62 23.28 -13.64
CA GLU A 30 -7.25 23.79 -13.77
C GLU A 30 -6.73 24.38 -12.45
N THR A 31 -7.51 25.27 -11.82
CA THR A 31 -7.14 25.83 -10.51
C THR A 31 -7.04 24.79 -9.40
N ALA A 32 -7.86 23.73 -9.44
CA ALA A 32 -7.77 22.63 -8.47
C ALA A 32 -6.55 21.74 -8.72
N HIS A 33 -6.08 21.68 -9.96
CA HIS A 33 -4.88 20.93 -10.35
C HIS A 33 -3.58 21.67 -9.96
N GLU A 34 -3.63 23.00 -9.96
CA GLU A 34 -2.53 23.89 -9.54
C GLU A 34 -2.42 24.05 -8.02
N LYS A 35 -3.46 23.72 -7.24
CA LYS A 35 -3.39 23.79 -5.77
C LYS A 35 -2.26 22.86 -5.28
N GLU A 36 -1.29 23.44 -4.58
CA GLU A 36 -0.21 22.69 -3.94
C GLU A 36 -0.75 21.75 -2.85
N PHE A 37 -0.04 20.65 -2.60
CA PHE A 37 -0.35 19.75 -1.50
C PHE A 37 0.14 20.38 -0.20
N GLU A 38 -0.64 20.24 0.86
CA GLU A 38 -0.15 20.50 2.21
C GLU A 38 0.91 19.44 2.53
N SER A 39 1.94 19.82 3.28
CA SER A 39 3.00 18.90 3.70
C SER A 39 3.16 18.91 5.21
N ILE A 40 3.51 17.73 5.74
CA ILE A 40 3.85 17.54 7.15
C ILE A 40 5.19 16.84 7.22
N GLU A 41 6.06 17.28 8.12
CA GLU A 41 7.33 16.62 8.40
C GLU A 41 7.20 15.75 9.65
N PHE A 42 7.65 14.50 9.54
CA PHE A 42 7.72 13.57 10.66
C PHE A 42 8.96 12.69 10.49
N LEU A 43 9.80 12.60 11.53
CA LEU A 43 11.05 11.82 11.53
C LEU A 43 11.93 12.10 10.29
N ASP A 44 12.14 13.38 9.97
CA ASP A 44 12.92 13.84 8.80
C ASP A 44 12.38 13.36 7.44
N GLN A 45 11.12 12.92 7.40
CA GLN A 45 10.41 12.55 6.18
C GLN A 45 9.25 13.51 5.92
N THR A 46 9.14 13.95 4.67
CA THR A 46 8.04 14.81 4.22
C THR A 46 6.88 13.97 3.71
N TYR A 47 5.69 14.24 4.22
CA TYR A 47 4.44 13.60 3.84
C TYR A 47 3.53 14.60 3.15
N TRP A 48 3.08 14.25 1.95
CA TRP A 48 2.11 15.04 1.18
C TRP A 48 0.69 14.67 1.56
N CYS A 49 -0.10 15.66 1.94
CA CYS A 49 -1.43 15.46 2.51
C CYS A 49 -2.51 15.70 1.47
N LEU A 50 -3.48 14.79 1.41
CA LEU A 50 -4.69 14.94 0.61
C LEU A 50 -5.92 14.63 1.46
N ASN A 51 -6.86 15.57 1.50
CA ASN A 51 -8.13 15.39 2.21
C ASN A 51 -9.21 14.89 1.24
N GLN A 52 -9.95 13.87 1.65
CA GLN A 52 -11.03 13.23 0.89
C GLN A 52 -12.18 14.19 0.55
N GLU A 53 -12.39 15.22 1.37
CA GLU A 53 -13.41 16.26 1.15
C GLU A 53 -13.02 17.28 0.05
N GLU A 54 -11.80 17.23 -0.47
CA GLU A 54 -11.35 18.19 -1.47
C GLU A 54 -12.05 18.00 -2.83
N SER A 55 -12.35 19.13 -3.47
CA SER A 55 -12.86 19.14 -4.84
C SER A 55 -11.86 18.46 -5.78
N HIS A 56 -12.37 17.63 -6.70
CA HIS A 56 -11.55 16.88 -7.67
C HIS A 56 -10.56 15.89 -7.02
N PHE A 57 -10.93 15.31 -5.87
CA PHE A 57 -10.14 14.31 -5.13
C PHE A 57 -9.46 13.26 -6.03
N MET A 58 -10.17 12.62 -6.96
CA MET A 58 -9.58 11.57 -7.82
C MET A 58 -8.42 12.07 -8.71
N LEU A 59 -8.52 13.31 -9.21
CA LEU A 59 -7.46 13.93 -10.00
C LEU A 59 -6.24 14.25 -9.14
N ARG A 60 -6.47 14.78 -7.93
CA ARG A 60 -5.38 15.06 -6.98
C ARG A 60 -4.74 13.78 -6.45
N LEU A 61 -5.53 12.74 -6.17
CA LEU A 61 -5.04 11.43 -5.75
C LEU A 61 -4.11 10.83 -6.79
N ARG A 62 -4.46 10.91 -8.07
CA ARG A 62 -3.58 10.46 -9.15
C ARG A 62 -2.23 11.19 -9.13
N LYS A 63 -2.24 12.52 -8.99
CA LYS A 63 -1.01 13.34 -8.89
C LYS A 63 -0.20 12.99 -7.65
N LEU A 64 -0.86 12.78 -6.51
CA LEU A 64 -0.21 12.33 -5.27
C LEU A 64 0.47 10.97 -5.46
N LEU A 65 -0.21 10.01 -6.10
CA LEU A 65 0.36 8.69 -6.40
C LEU A 65 1.57 8.76 -7.34
N GLU A 66 1.60 9.73 -8.26
CA GLU A 66 2.78 9.98 -9.10
C GLU A 66 3.94 10.53 -8.27
N MET A 67 3.70 11.47 -7.35
CA MET A 67 4.73 11.99 -6.43
C MET A 67 5.26 10.92 -5.48
N VAL A 68 4.40 10.08 -4.90
CA VAL A 68 4.79 9.01 -3.97
C VAL A 68 5.70 7.96 -4.63
N LYS A 69 5.66 7.81 -5.96
CA LYS A 69 6.57 6.89 -6.66
C LYS A 69 8.03 7.37 -6.66
N GLU A 70 8.26 8.67 -6.47
CA GLU A 70 9.59 9.30 -6.51
C GLU A 70 10.18 9.46 -5.09
N ASP A 71 10.11 8.41 -4.28
CA ASP A 71 10.63 8.37 -2.90
C ASP A 71 9.98 9.40 -1.93
N SER A 72 8.76 9.84 -2.23
CA SER A 72 7.96 10.67 -1.33
C SER A 72 6.88 9.85 -0.63
N PHE A 73 6.33 10.38 0.47
CA PHE A 73 5.24 9.75 1.20
C PHE A 73 3.95 10.56 1.09
N GLY A 74 2.82 9.87 1.19
CA GLY A 74 1.50 10.50 1.16
C GLY A 74 0.67 10.14 2.38
N ILE A 75 -0.20 11.05 2.81
CA ILE A 75 -1.23 10.78 3.83
C ILE A 75 -2.58 11.21 3.29
N LEU A 76 -3.54 10.30 3.37
CA LEU A 76 -4.94 10.55 3.07
C LEU A 76 -5.69 10.83 4.37
N TYR A 77 -6.37 11.97 4.39
CA TYR A 77 -7.19 12.42 5.51
C TYR A 77 -8.67 12.28 5.19
N GLU A 78 -9.46 11.89 6.20
CA GLU A 78 -10.92 11.97 6.20
C GLU A 78 -11.35 12.70 7.47
N ASN A 79 -12.19 13.74 7.37
CA ASN A 79 -12.62 14.54 8.52
C ASN A 79 -11.45 15.08 9.38
N LYS A 80 -10.30 15.42 8.76
CA LYS A 80 -9.04 15.85 9.42
C LYS A 80 -8.32 14.78 10.25
N GLU A 81 -8.72 13.52 10.13
CA GLU A 81 -8.02 12.39 10.74
C GLU A 81 -7.24 11.61 9.66
N PRO A 82 -5.97 11.26 9.91
CA PRO A 82 -5.19 10.46 8.98
C PRO A 82 -5.75 9.03 8.93
N GLN A 83 -6.16 8.59 7.73
CA GLN A 83 -6.77 7.27 7.53
C GLN A 83 -5.80 6.29 6.85
N VAL A 84 -5.07 6.77 5.84
CA VAL A 84 -4.20 5.92 5.02
C VAL A 84 -2.87 6.60 4.78
N VAL A 85 -1.78 5.86 4.95
CA VAL A 85 -0.44 6.26 4.53
C VAL A 85 -0.11 5.60 3.20
N LEU A 86 0.38 6.39 2.26
CA LEU A 86 0.86 5.95 0.96
C LEU A 86 2.38 5.92 0.98
N LEU A 87 2.93 4.75 0.69
CA LEU A 87 4.36 4.50 0.63
C LEU A 87 4.71 4.00 -0.79
N PRO A 88 5.91 4.34 -1.32
CA PRO A 88 6.45 3.64 -2.46
C PRO A 88 6.54 2.14 -2.15
N ILE A 89 6.25 1.27 -3.13
CA ILE A 89 6.22 -0.18 -2.90
C ILE A 89 7.57 -0.74 -2.43
N ASN A 90 8.67 -0.15 -2.89
CA ASN A 90 10.03 -0.50 -2.46
C ASN A 90 10.24 -0.22 -0.97
N GLU A 91 9.71 0.90 -0.49
CA GLU A 91 9.79 1.25 0.93
C GLU A 91 8.98 0.26 1.77
N PHE A 92 7.77 -0.09 1.32
CA PHE A 92 6.96 -1.11 1.98
C PHE A 92 7.71 -2.44 2.11
N TYR A 93 8.36 -2.93 1.05
CA TYR A 93 9.15 -4.15 1.11
C TYR A 93 10.37 -4.02 2.03
N ARG A 94 11.02 -2.84 2.05
CA ARG A 94 12.13 -2.58 2.96
C ARG A 94 11.69 -2.67 4.43
N LEU A 95 10.58 -2.03 4.77
CA LEU A 95 10.02 -2.07 6.13
C LEU A 95 9.63 -3.49 6.53
N LYS A 96 8.99 -4.23 5.63
CA LYS A 96 8.61 -5.63 5.87
C LYS A 96 9.82 -6.53 6.12
N ALA A 97 10.89 -6.37 5.35
CA ALA A 97 12.11 -7.14 5.55
C ALA A 97 12.80 -6.82 6.90
N ILE A 98 12.71 -5.57 7.35
CA ILE A 98 13.22 -5.16 8.68
C ILE A 98 12.37 -5.79 9.79
N GLU A 99 11.05 -5.74 9.67
CA GLU A 99 10.11 -6.38 10.61
C GLU A 99 10.40 -7.88 10.76
N GLU A 100 10.47 -8.61 9.65
CA GLU A 100 10.80 -10.05 9.63
C GLU A 100 12.15 -10.34 10.31
N HIS A 101 13.16 -9.49 10.06
CA HIS A 101 14.47 -9.67 10.69
C HIS A 101 14.44 -9.44 12.21
N LEU A 102 13.68 -8.45 12.68
CA LEU A 102 13.53 -8.17 14.10
C LEU A 102 12.78 -9.31 14.81
N GLU A 103 11.73 -9.85 14.18
CA GLU A 103 11.03 -11.04 14.68
C GLU A 103 11.98 -12.24 14.80
N ASP A 104 12.80 -12.51 13.78
CA ASP A 104 13.80 -13.58 13.82
C ASP A 104 14.81 -13.40 14.97
N MET A 105 15.24 -12.17 15.22
CA MET A 105 16.14 -11.87 16.35
C MET A 105 15.48 -12.11 17.71
N GLU A 106 14.21 -11.73 17.87
CA GLU A 106 13.46 -12.01 19.10
C GLU A 106 13.30 -13.51 19.33
N ILE A 107 12.97 -14.26 18.28
CA ILE A 107 12.89 -15.73 18.33
C ILE A 107 14.23 -16.35 18.71
N ALA A 108 15.33 -15.89 18.09
CA ALA A 108 16.67 -16.37 18.39
C ALA A 108 17.04 -16.15 19.88
N LYS A 109 16.70 -14.98 20.43
CA LYS A 109 16.92 -14.67 21.84
C LYS A 109 16.11 -15.58 22.78
N ILE A 110 14.85 -15.87 22.45
CA ILE A 110 14.02 -16.81 23.23
C ILE A 110 14.62 -18.23 23.20
N ILE A 111 15.13 -18.67 22.05
CA ILE A 111 15.79 -19.97 21.91
C ILE A 111 17.05 -20.00 22.78
N GLU A 112 17.88 -18.96 22.73
CA GLU A 112 19.09 -18.84 23.54
C GLU A 112 18.76 -18.87 25.05
N GLU A 113 17.77 -18.10 25.49
CA GLU A 113 17.31 -18.10 26.88
C GLU A 113 16.80 -19.47 27.32
N ARG A 114 16.06 -20.19 26.46
CA ARG A 114 15.60 -21.57 26.73
C ARG A 114 16.74 -22.58 26.79
N ILE A 115 17.75 -22.46 25.93
CA ILE A 115 18.94 -23.31 25.95
C ILE A 115 19.75 -23.04 27.24
N ASN A 116 19.90 -21.78 27.62
CA ASN A 116 20.69 -21.38 28.80
C ASN A 116 19.99 -21.69 30.13
N THR A 117 18.65 -21.58 30.18
CA THR A 117 17.83 -21.92 31.36
C THR A 117 17.50 -23.41 31.41
N ARG A 118 17.92 -24.19 30.41
CA ARG A 118 17.74 -25.64 30.38
C ARG A 118 18.44 -26.26 31.58
N ASP A 119 17.67 -26.93 32.42
CA ASP A 119 18.22 -27.74 33.49
C ASP A 119 19.01 -28.89 32.83
N LYS A 120 20.34 -28.91 32.98
CA LYS A 120 21.23 -29.93 32.38
C LYS A 120 20.91 -31.37 32.85
N LYS A 121 19.97 -31.52 33.78
CA LYS A 121 19.56 -32.77 34.42
C LYS A 121 18.34 -33.43 33.78
N GLU A 122 17.56 -32.75 32.94
CA GLU A 122 16.49 -33.38 32.15
C GLU A 122 16.87 -33.43 30.67
N PRO A 123 17.50 -34.53 30.22
CA PRO A 123 17.75 -34.75 28.82
C PRO A 123 16.43 -35.17 28.15
N HIS A 124 15.72 -34.22 27.54
CA HIS A 124 15.04 -34.60 26.30
C HIS A 124 16.11 -35.03 25.32
N PRO A 125 16.04 -36.26 24.77
CA PRO A 125 17.07 -36.75 23.87
C PRO A 125 16.99 -35.85 22.64
N LEU A 126 18.02 -35.04 22.44
CA LEU A 126 18.38 -34.68 21.07
C LEU A 126 18.77 -36.03 20.46
N GLU A 127 17.77 -36.74 19.93
CA GLU A 127 18.01 -37.96 19.17
C GLU A 127 18.97 -37.56 18.05
N ASP A 128 20.10 -38.24 17.98
CA ASP A 128 21.10 -37.95 16.96
C ASP A 128 20.43 -38.01 15.60
N PHE A 129 20.81 -37.13 14.67
CA PHE A 129 20.09 -36.97 13.40
C PHE A 129 19.95 -38.31 12.65
N ASP A 130 20.93 -39.20 12.79
CA ASP A 130 20.92 -40.56 12.24
C ASP A 130 19.85 -41.46 12.86
N THR A 131 19.52 -41.28 14.14
CA THR A 131 18.46 -42.01 14.86
C THR A 131 17.07 -41.59 14.39
N LEU A 132 16.86 -40.28 14.19
CA LEU A 132 15.62 -39.73 13.64
C LEU A 132 15.44 -40.18 12.19
N ARG A 133 16.52 -40.16 11.41
CA ARG A 133 16.56 -40.66 10.03
C ARG A 133 16.15 -42.14 10.00
N ALA A 134 16.77 -42.98 10.83
CA ALA A 134 16.46 -44.41 10.89
C ALA A 134 14.97 -44.68 11.21
N LYS A 135 14.38 -43.98 12.19
CA LYS A 135 12.95 -44.10 12.52
C LYS A 135 12.02 -43.71 11.37
N ILE A 136 12.38 -42.70 10.57
CA ILE A 136 11.57 -42.25 9.43
C ILE A 136 11.62 -43.28 8.29
N TYR A 137 12.79 -43.84 8.01
CA TYR A 137 12.96 -44.86 6.96
C TYR A 137 12.50 -46.27 7.39
N GLU A 138 12.52 -46.63 8.67
CA GLU A 138 11.90 -47.87 9.17
C GLU A 138 10.37 -47.83 9.06
N LYS A 139 9.75 -46.65 9.24
CA LYS A 139 8.28 -46.50 9.17
C LYS A 139 7.72 -46.57 7.74
N HIS A 140 8.58 -46.45 6.74
CA HIS A 140 8.24 -46.64 5.34
C HIS A 140 9.08 -47.77 4.76
N PRO A 141 8.72 -49.05 4.98
CA PRO A 141 9.21 -50.09 4.10
C PRO A 141 8.77 -49.70 2.68
N SER A 142 9.74 -49.53 1.81
CA SER A 142 9.56 -49.35 0.37
C SER A 142 8.53 -50.37 -0.12
N LYS A 143 7.34 -49.88 -0.48
CA LYS A 143 6.38 -50.62 -1.30
C LYS A 143 6.92 -50.70 -2.73
N GLU A 144 8.02 -51.42 -2.91
CA GLU A 144 8.52 -51.87 -4.19
C GLU A 144 9.08 -53.26 -3.93
N ASN A 145 8.57 -54.24 -4.68
CA ASN A 145 8.81 -55.70 -4.59
C ASN A 145 7.79 -56.50 -3.76
N GLN A 146 6.51 -56.33 -4.06
CA GLN A 146 5.52 -57.43 -4.03
C GLN A 146 4.68 -57.30 -5.28
N ASP A 147 5.22 -57.75 -6.42
CA ASP A 147 4.50 -58.19 -7.62
C ASP A 147 5.57 -58.80 -8.56
N GLU A 148 6.02 -60.01 -8.23
CA GLU A 148 6.63 -60.97 -9.16
C GLU A 148 6.02 -62.35 -8.91
#